data_AF-A0A2E6W1X5-F1
#
_entry.id   AF-A0A2E6W1X5-F1
#
_cell.length_a   1.000
_cell.length_b   1.000
_cell.length_c   1.000
_cell.angle_alpha   90.00
_cell.angle_beta   90.00
_cell.angle_gamma   90.00
#
_symmetry.space_group_name_H-M   'P 1'
#
loop_
_entity.id
_entity.type
_entity.pdbx_description
1 polymer ?
#
loop_
_entity_poly.entity_id
_entity_poly.type
_entity_poly.pdbx_seq_one_letter_code
_entity_poly.pdbx_strand_id
1 'polypeptide(L)'
;MCGIAGILYKQQRSDVAIGKNLIDMLDGCQHRGPDSTGFALYHRQKPDQLRLRFFVGTGDSALSSIEDIENQLAKFQAKVLDKEFIGRTLRVTVKFSGDIQKFAYAIEKTAKVISIGNSLDIIKDMGGAHDVDSEYGVEEFKGSHGIGHVRLATESDVKLEAAHPFWATGFADIAIVHNGQITNYWKMRRRLEQRNFKFNTDNDSELIAVYLADMLSKGQSLMAALETSIEDMDGTFSFLVSTKDEIGYAKDRLAAKPMVKFENEELIAIASEEVSLNRLFPGQALNTMEPPPGTFDTWQKST
;
A
#
# COMPACT_ATOMS: atom_id res chain seq x y z
N MET A 1 12.08 6.69 12.94
CA MET A 1 10.61 6.62 13.00
C MET A 1 10.14 6.68 11.57
N CYS A 2 9.34 5.73 11.09
CA CYS A 2 8.95 5.65 9.67
C CYS A 2 8.31 6.93 9.11
N GLY A 3 8.37 7.07 7.79
CA GLY A 3 7.71 8.13 7.02
C GLY A 3 6.65 7.56 6.09
N ILE A 4 5.51 8.25 5.99
CA ILE A 4 4.44 7.94 5.03
C ILE A 4 4.25 9.10 4.08
N ALA A 5 3.87 8.79 2.84
CA ALA A 5 3.50 9.77 1.82
C ALA A 5 2.35 9.24 0.97
N GLY A 6 1.50 10.13 0.46
CA GLY A 6 0.43 9.80 -0.46
C GLY A 6 0.01 11.00 -1.27
N ILE A 7 -0.35 10.76 -2.52
CA ILE A 7 -0.76 11.80 -3.46
C ILE A 7 -1.89 11.27 -4.33
N LEU A 8 -2.91 12.11 -4.57
CA LEU A 8 -3.99 11.84 -5.50
C LEU A 8 -4.31 13.09 -6.30
N TYR A 9 -4.37 12.95 -7.61
CA TYR A 9 -4.90 13.96 -8.52
C TYR A 9 -6.41 13.77 -8.66
N LYS A 10 -7.16 14.85 -8.43
CA LYS A 10 -8.64 14.84 -8.38
C LYS A 10 -9.26 14.64 -9.75
N GLN A 11 -8.53 14.94 -10.83
CA GLN A 11 -8.95 14.68 -12.21
C GLN A 11 -8.13 13.55 -12.82
N GLN A 12 -8.78 12.71 -13.63
CA GLN A 12 -8.08 11.63 -14.32
C GLN A 12 -7.17 12.21 -15.41
N ARG A 13 -5.88 12.27 -15.11
CA ARG A 13 -4.83 12.68 -16.05
C ARG A 13 -3.89 11.50 -16.30
N SER A 14 -3.70 11.15 -17.57
CA SER A 14 -2.84 10.02 -17.98
C SER A 14 -1.35 10.37 -18.05
N ASP A 15 -1.00 11.64 -17.92
CA ASP A 15 0.35 12.20 -18.04
C ASP A 15 1.02 12.47 -16.68
N VAL A 16 0.30 12.31 -15.56
CA VAL A 16 0.83 12.56 -14.23
C VAL A 16 1.85 11.50 -13.85
N ALA A 17 3.08 11.94 -13.61
CA ALA A 17 4.18 11.12 -13.09
C ALA A 17 4.01 10.86 -11.59
N ILE A 18 3.01 10.04 -11.21
CA ILE A 18 2.77 9.64 -9.80
C ILE A 18 4.01 8.98 -9.20
N GLY A 19 4.70 8.15 -9.98
CA GLY A 19 5.93 7.50 -9.57
C GLY A 19 6.98 8.50 -9.11
N LYS A 20 7.34 9.44 -10.00
CA LYS A 20 8.24 10.55 -9.68
C LYS A 20 7.83 11.34 -8.44
N ASN A 21 6.55 11.73 -8.36
CA ASN A 21 6.04 12.51 -7.23
C ASN A 21 6.22 11.76 -5.90
N LEU A 22 5.93 10.45 -5.86
CA LEU A 22 6.12 9.64 -4.66
C LEU A 22 7.60 9.47 -4.30
N ILE A 23 8.48 9.28 -5.28
CA ILE A 23 9.93 9.23 -5.04
C ILE A 23 10.40 10.53 -4.39
N ASP A 24 10.05 11.67 -4.99
CA ASP A 24 10.44 12.99 -4.50
C ASP A 24 9.92 13.23 -3.06
N MET A 25 8.67 12.84 -2.77
CA MET A 25 8.10 12.93 -1.42
C MET A 25 8.81 12.03 -0.40
N LEU A 26 9.11 10.78 -0.78
CA LEU A 26 9.75 9.80 0.11
C LEU A 26 11.23 10.13 0.35
N ASP A 27 11.97 10.59 -0.66
CA ASP A 27 13.33 11.14 -0.50
C ASP A 27 13.35 12.27 0.54
N GLY A 28 12.36 13.16 0.48
CA GLY A 28 12.18 14.24 1.46
C GLY A 28 12.04 13.77 2.91
N CYS A 29 11.65 12.52 3.14
CA CYS A 29 11.58 11.93 4.48
C CYS A 29 12.50 10.72 4.68
N GLN A 30 13.50 10.49 3.83
CA GLN A 30 14.38 9.31 3.92
C GLN A 30 15.09 9.19 5.28
N HIS A 31 15.38 10.30 5.96
CA HIS A 31 15.96 10.34 7.32
C HIS A 31 15.10 9.63 8.37
N ARG A 32 13.81 9.43 8.08
CA ARG A 32 12.89 8.69 8.93
C ARG A 32 13.11 7.19 8.92
N GLY A 33 13.59 6.64 7.81
CA GLY A 33 13.68 5.21 7.56
C GLY A 33 14.53 4.84 6.35
N PRO A 34 15.83 4.61 6.53
CA PRO A 34 16.74 4.33 5.42
C PRO A 34 16.70 2.88 4.93
N ASP A 35 16.00 1.98 5.61
CA ASP A 35 16.23 0.53 5.47
C ASP A 35 15.46 -0.09 4.30
N SER A 36 14.23 0.37 4.06
CA SER A 36 13.40 -0.14 2.97
C SER A 36 12.38 0.89 2.52
N THR A 37 12.04 0.88 1.24
CA THR A 37 11.04 1.76 0.65
C THR A 37 10.01 0.96 -0.13
N GLY A 38 8.77 1.44 -0.15
CA GLY A 38 7.75 0.86 -1.00
C GLY A 38 6.68 1.84 -1.45
N PHE A 39 5.98 1.43 -2.51
CA PHE A 39 5.00 2.19 -3.25
C PHE A 39 3.79 1.28 -3.55
N ALA A 40 2.59 1.81 -3.38
CA ALA A 40 1.35 1.22 -3.88
C ALA A 40 0.86 2.09 -5.03
N LEU A 41 0.87 1.52 -6.23
CA LEU A 41 0.63 2.20 -7.49
C LEU A 41 -0.62 1.65 -8.16
N TYR A 42 -1.44 2.52 -8.73
CA TYR A 42 -2.74 2.14 -9.30
C TYR A 42 -2.78 2.33 -10.80
N HIS A 43 -2.66 1.23 -11.54
CA HIS A 43 -2.78 1.18 -12.98
C HIS A 43 -4.23 1.39 -13.45
N ARG A 44 -4.41 1.60 -14.76
CA ARG A 44 -5.74 1.58 -15.37
C ARG A 44 -6.41 0.22 -15.15
N GLN A 45 -7.61 0.25 -14.57
CA GLN A 45 -8.37 -0.94 -14.25
C GLN A 45 -8.72 -1.76 -15.50
N LYS A 46 -8.54 -3.08 -15.40
CA LYS A 46 -9.03 -4.06 -16.36
C LYS A 46 -9.85 -5.11 -15.61
N PRO A 47 -11.19 -5.06 -15.68
CA PRO A 47 -12.06 -5.84 -14.79
C PRO A 47 -11.85 -7.36 -14.84
N ASP A 48 -11.39 -7.90 -15.97
CA ASP A 48 -11.15 -9.34 -16.16
C ASP A 48 -9.70 -9.76 -15.87
N GLN A 49 -8.86 -8.84 -15.37
CA GLN A 49 -7.45 -9.09 -15.11
C GLN A 49 -7.11 -8.81 -13.65
N LEU A 50 -6.27 -9.68 -13.09
CA LEU A 50 -5.59 -9.45 -11.82
C LEU A 50 -4.10 -9.27 -12.07
N ARG A 51 -3.52 -8.31 -11.38
CA ARG A 51 -2.09 -8.15 -11.20
C ARG A 51 -1.74 -8.73 -9.84
N LEU A 52 -0.81 -9.67 -9.84
CA LEU A 52 -0.27 -10.29 -8.65
C LEU A 52 1.21 -9.99 -8.58
N ARG A 53 1.72 -9.73 -7.38
CA ARG A 53 3.16 -9.67 -7.13
C ARG A 53 3.53 -10.57 -5.97
N PHE A 54 4.64 -11.28 -6.10
CA PHE A 54 5.15 -12.25 -5.13
C PHE A 54 6.60 -11.95 -4.78
N PHE A 55 7.02 -12.31 -3.57
CA PHE A 55 8.43 -12.52 -3.28
C PHE A 55 8.84 -13.93 -3.72
N VAL A 56 9.89 -14.04 -4.53
CA VAL A 56 10.42 -15.33 -5.04
C VAL A 56 11.89 -15.57 -4.70
N GLY A 57 12.59 -14.57 -4.14
CA GLY A 57 14.01 -14.69 -3.80
C GLY A 57 14.92 -14.56 -5.03
N THR A 58 16.09 -15.21 -5.01
CA THR A 58 17.12 -15.05 -6.06
C THR A 58 17.74 -16.40 -6.44
N GLY A 59 18.15 -16.56 -7.69
CA GLY A 59 18.80 -17.79 -8.17
C GLY A 59 17.84 -18.99 -8.21
N ASP A 60 18.32 -20.18 -7.84
CA ASP A 60 17.55 -21.42 -7.94
C ASP A 60 16.24 -21.41 -7.12
N SER A 61 16.22 -20.71 -5.99
CA SER A 61 15.00 -20.58 -5.18
C SER A 61 13.90 -19.82 -5.92
N ALA A 62 14.28 -18.86 -6.77
CA ALA A 62 13.34 -18.10 -7.57
C ALA A 62 12.73 -18.96 -8.66
N LEU A 63 13.52 -19.80 -9.34
CA LEU A 63 13.03 -20.69 -10.39
C LEU A 63 11.97 -21.66 -9.86
N SER A 64 12.23 -22.30 -8.71
CA SER A 64 11.26 -23.20 -8.06
C SER A 64 10.00 -22.47 -7.64
N SER A 65 10.14 -21.28 -7.02
CA SER A 65 8.98 -20.50 -6.58
C SER A 65 8.12 -20.04 -7.76
N ILE A 66 8.73 -19.66 -8.88
CA ILE A 66 8.01 -19.27 -10.10
C ILE A 66 7.23 -20.46 -10.67
N GLU A 67 7.84 -21.64 -10.74
CA GLU A 67 7.17 -22.86 -11.20
C GLU A 67 5.98 -23.23 -10.30
N ASP A 68 6.16 -23.15 -8.98
CA ASP A 68 5.10 -23.42 -8.01
C ASP A 68 3.94 -22.43 -8.16
N ILE A 69 4.24 -21.13 -8.36
CA ILE A 69 3.23 -20.10 -8.63
C ILE A 69 2.47 -20.44 -9.92
N GLU A 70 3.15 -20.73 -11.03
CA GLU A 70 2.52 -21.04 -12.32
C GLU A 70 1.60 -22.26 -12.22
N ASN A 71 2.05 -23.32 -11.53
CA ASN A 71 1.25 -24.50 -11.26
C ASN A 71 -0.01 -24.18 -10.44
N GLN A 72 0.11 -23.29 -9.45
CA GLN A 72 -1.03 -22.88 -8.64
C GLN A 72 -2.01 -21.99 -9.43
N LEU A 73 -1.51 -21.08 -10.27
CA LEU A 73 -2.34 -20.27 -11.18
C LEU A 73 -3.16 -21.17 -12.12
N ALA A 74 -2.53 -22.20 -12.69
CA ALA A 74 -3.20 -23.15 -13.58
C ALA A 74 -4.35 -23.91 -12.89
N LYS A 75 -4.17 -24.33 -11.63
CA LYS A 75 -5.23 -25.00 -10.84
C LYS A 75 -6.47 -24.13 -10.63
N PHE A 76 -6.27 -22.81 -10.54
CA PHE A 76 -7.35 -21.83 -10.42
C PHE A 76 -7.89 -21.34 -11.77
N GLN A 77 -7.42 -21.91 -12.89
CA GLN A 77 -7.77 -21.48 -14.24
C GLN A 77 -7.43 -20.00 -14.51
N ALA A 78 -6.45 -19.46 -13.77
CA ALA A 78 -5.95 -18.11 -13.97
C ALA A 78 -4.98 -18.12 -15.17
N LYS A 79 -5.43 -17.61 -16.31
CA LYS A 79 -4.62 -17.60 -17.54
C LYS A 79 -3.58 -16.50 -17.47
N VAL A 80 -2.30 -16.85 -17.44
CA VAL A 80 -1.19 -15.88 -17.50
C VAL A 80 -1.23 -15.11 -18.82
N LEU A 81 -1.18 -13.78 -18.72
CA LEU A 81 -1.14 -12.85 -19.84
C LEU A 81 0.26 -12.24 -20.01
N ASP A 82 0.91 -11.94 -18.89
CA ASP A 82 2.22 -11.31 -18.81
C ASP A 82 2.90 -11.71 -17.51
N LYS A 83 4.23 -11.81 -17.52
CA LYS A 83 5.04 -12.04 -16.33
C LYS A 83 6.36 -11.28 -16.43
N GLU A 84 6.83 -10.81 -15.29
CA GLU A 84 8.07 -10.05 -15.19
C GLU A 84 8.76 -10.40 -13.87
N PHE A 85 10.02 -10.78 -13.96
CA PHE A 85 10.87 -11.04 -12.80
C PHE A 85 11.88 -9.90 -12.69
N ILE A 86 11.79 -9.13 -11.59
CA ILE A 86 12.67 -8.01 -11.29
C ILE A 86 13.09 -8.12 -9.82
N GLY A 87 14.39 -8.01 -9.59
CA GLY A 87 14.99 -8.14 -8.27
C GLY A 87 14.68 -9.47 -7.62
N ARG A 88 13.93 -9.42 -6.52
CA ARG A 88 13.50 -10.59 -5.76
C ARG A 88 12.00 -10.89 -5.92
N THR A 89 11.36 -10.25 -6.89
CA THR A 89 9.90 -10.30 -7.06
C THR A 89 9.49 -10.81 -8.43
N LEU A 90 8.35 -11.50 -8.45
CA LEU A 90 7.65 -11.88 -9.67
C LEU A 90 6.35 -11.11 -9.74
N ARG A 91 6.14 -10.37 -10.82
CA ARG A 91 4.86 -9.79 -11.20
C ARG A 91 4.20 -10.67 -12.24
N VAL A 92 2.94 -11.04 -12.03
CA VAL A 92 2.15 -11.80 -13.00
C VAL A 92 0.83 -11.10 -13.24
N THR A 93 0.50 -10.87 -14.50
CA THR A 93 -0.85 -10.47 -14.90
C THR A 93 -1.60 -11.69 -15.39
N VAL A 94 -2.78 -11.95 -14.84
CA VAL A 94 -3.63 -13.09 -15.22
C VAL A 94 -5.02 -12.63 -15.60
N LYS A 95 -5.66 -13.35 -16.53
CA LYS A 95 -7.12 -13.29 -16.70
C LYS A 95 -7.75 -14.23 -15.68
N PHE A 96 -8.60 -13.69 -14.81
CA PHE A 96 -9.23 -14.44 -13.72
C PHE A 96 -10.60 -13.84 -13.40
N SER A 97 -11.59 -14.70 -13.18
CA SER A 97 -12.98 -14.32 -12.88
C SER A 97 -13.56 -15.09 -11.69
N GLY A 98 -12.72 -15.75 -10.90
CA GLY A 98 -13.13 -16.52 -9.74
C GLY A 98 -13.21 -15.70 -8.45
N ASP A 99 -13.38 -16.39 -7.34
CA ASP A 99 -13.39 -15.83 -5.99
C ASP A 99 -11.97 -15.42 -5.58
N ILE A 100 -11.72 -14.11 -5.54
CA ILE A 100 -10.41 -13.53 -5.22
C ILE A 100 -9.94 -13.94 -3.84
N GLN A 101 -10.83 -14.01 -2.85
CA GLN A 101 -10.46 -14.32 -1.47
C GLN A 101 -9.97 -15.77 -1.35
N LYS A 102 -10.72 -16.72 -1.92
CA LYS A 102 -10.30 -18.13 -1.94
C LYS A 102 -8.98 -18.32 -2.71
N PHE A 103 -8.84 -17.62 -3.83
CA PHE A 103 -7.63 -17.67 -4.65
C PHE A 103 -6.41 -17.10 -3.92
N ALA A 104 -6.53 -15.91 -3.33
CA ALA A 104 -5.52 -15.27 -2.50
C ALA A 104 -5.03 -16.21 -1.37
N TYR A 105 -5.97 -16.77 -0.60
CA TYR A 105 -5.62 -17.66 0.51
C TYR A 105 -4.98 -18.99 0.08
N ALA A 106 -5.22 -19.41 -1.16
CA ALA A 106 -4.62 -20.63 -1.69
C ALA A 106 -3.24 -20.37 -2.29
N ILE A 107 -3.04 -19.24 -2.96
CA ILE A 107 -1.75 -18.90 -3.57
C ILE A 107 -0.72 -18.42 -2.55
N GLU A 108 -1.15 -17.81 -1.44
CA GLU A 108 -0.27 -17.46 -0.32
C GLU A 108 0.44 -18.67 0.29
N LYS A 109 -0.20 -19.85 0.23
CA LYS A 109 0.43 -21.10 0.72
C LYS A 109 1.55 -21.58 -0.19
N THR A 110 1.63 -21.05 -1.40
CA THR A 110 2.59 -21.44 -2.44
C THR A 110 3.77 -20.48 -2.44
N ALA A 111 3.50 -19.18 -2.43
CA ALA A 111 4.52 -18.15 -2.37
C ALA A 111 4.00 -16.93 -1.61
N LYS A 112 4.91 -16.15 -1.02
CA LYS A 112 4.53 -14.94 -0.28
C LYS A 112 4.00 -13.88 -1.23
N VAL A 113 2.74 -13.48 -1.04
CA VAL A 113 2.09 -12.49 -1.89
C VAL A 113 2.38 -11.09 -1.34
N ILE A 114 2.78 -10.19 -2.22
CA ILE A 114 2.98 -8.77 -1.94
C ILE A 114 1.67 -8.02 -2.14
N SER A 115 0.98 -8.26 -3.27
CA SER A 115 -0.31 -7.64 -3.58
C SER A 115 -1.10 -8.44 -4.61
N ILE A 116 -2.43 -8.30 -4.56
CA ILE A 116 -3.36 -8.69 -5.62
C ILE A 116 -4.33 -7.53 -5.85
N GLY A 117 -4.50 -7.13 -7.11
CA GLY A 117 -5.47 -6.11 -7.48
C GLY A 117 -5.85 -6.13 -8.96
N ASN A 118 -6.96 -5.50 -9.32
CA ASN A 118 -7.27 -5.23 -10.72
C ASN A 118 -6.48 -4.03 -11.26
N SER A 119 -5.99 -3.17 -10.36
CA SER A 119 -5.23 -1.96 -10.64
C SER A 119 -3.98 -1.81 -9.77
N LEU A 120 -4.02 -2.28 -8.52
CA LEU A 120 -2.95 -2.18 -7.56
C LEU A 120 -1.72 -3.00 -7.97
N ASP A 121 -0.56 -2.37 -7.86
CA ASP A 121 0.75 -3.00 -7.83
C ASP A 121 1.53 -2.42 -6.64
N ILE A 122 1.93 -3.27 -5.69
CA ILE A 122 2.81 -2.86 -4.60
C ILE A 122 4.24 -3.23 -4.96
N ILE A 123 5.11 -2.25 -5.09
CA ILE A 123 6.55 -2.41 -5.28
C ILE A 123 7.23 -2.04 -3.97
N LYS A 124 8.04 -2.93 -3.40
CA LYS A 124 8.80 -2.65 -2.17
C LYS A 124 10.08 -3.47 -2.13
N ASP A 125 11.18 -2.82 -1.74
CA ASP A 125 12.47 -3.46 -1.58
C ASP A 125 13.34 -2.71 -0.54
N MET A 126 14.55 -3.23 -0.32
CA MET A 126 15.56 -2.65 0.55
C MET A 126 16.09 -1.33 -0.03
N GLY A 127 16.52 -0.43 0.85
CA GLY A 127 17.11 0.86 0.49
C GLY A 127 16.09 2.00 0.37
N GLY A 128 16.58 3.13 -0.13
CA GLY A 128 15.80 4.35 -0.30
C GLY A 128 14.95 4.38 -1.56
N ALA A 129 14.17 5.46 -1.70
CA ALA A 129 13.25 5.64 -2.82
C ALA A 129 13.97 5.55 -4.19
N HIS A 130 15.16 6.14 -4.30
CA HIS A 130 15.98 6.08 -5.52
C HIS A 130 16.61 4.71 -5.77
N ASP A 131 16.93 3.95 -4.72
CA ASP A 131 17.47 2.58 -4.87
C ASP A 131 16.38 1.67 -5.46
N VAL A 132 15.18 1.70 -4.88
CA VAL A 132 14.02 0.94 -5.36
C VAL A 132 13.61 1.41 -6.77
N ASP A 133 13.65 2.71 -7.04
CA ASP A 133 13.38 3.23 -8.38
C ASP A 133 14.38 2.68 -9.42
N SER A 134 15.67 2.68 -9.11
CA SER A 134 16.71 2.22 -10.05
C SER A 134 16.53 0.77 -10.51
N GLU A 135 15.90 -0.07 -9.68
CA GLU A 135 15.64 -1.48 -9.96
C GLU A 135 14.28 -1.70 -10.62
N TYR A 136 13.24 -0.97 -10.19
CA TYR A 136 11.86 -1.23 -10.57
C TYR A 136 11.26 -0.21 -11.54
N GLY A 137 11.97 0.88 -11.88
CA GLY A 137 11.51 1.93 -12.79
C GLY A 137 10.27 2.66 -12.28
N VAL A 138 10.23 2.97 -10.99
CA VAL A 138 9.07 3.58 -10.34
C VAL A 138 8.82 4.99 -10.90
N GLU A 139 9.85 5.77 -11.22
CA GLU A 139 9.76 7.15 -11.70
C GLU A 139 8.88 7.27 -12.96
N GLU A 140 8.96 6.27 -13.84
CA GLU A 140 8.21 6.23 -15.10
C GLU A 140 6.71 5.96 -14.92
N PHE A 141 6.29 5.54 -13.72
CA PHE A 141 4.90 5.18 -13.47
C PHE A 141 3.96 6.39 -13.59
N LYS A 142 2.96 6.23 -14.47
CA LYS A 142 1.87 7.18 -14.66
C LYS A 142 0.55 6.60 -14.14
N GLY A 143 -0.15 7.40 -13.35
CA GLY A 143 -1.41 7.01 -12.72
C GLY A 143 -2.14 8.21 -12.13
N SER A 144 -3.20 7.96 -11.37
CA SER A 144 -3.95 9.04 -10.71
C SER A 144 -3.52 9.27 -9.26
N HIS A 145 -3.04 8.23 -8.59
CA HIS A 145 -2.72 8.27 -7.18
C HIS A 145 -1.81 7.11 -6.76
N GLY A 146 -1.25 7.24 -5.57
CA GLY A 146 -0.54 6.18 -4.88
C GLY A 146 -0.14 6.62 -3.47
N ILE A 147 0.34 5.65 -2.69
CA ILE A 147 0.88 5.85 -1.36
C ILE A 147 2.24 5.16 -1.26
N GLY A 148 3.09 5.63 -0.36
CA GLY A 148 4.41 5.08 -0.16
C GLY A 148 4.92 5.27 1.26
N HIS A 149 6.00 4.56 1.57
CA HIS A 149 6.53 4.48 2.92
C HIS A 149 8.04 4.25 2.92
N VAL A 150 8.74 4.91 3.85
CA VAL A 150 10.14 4.67 4.19
C VAL A 150 10.23 4.12 5.61
N ARG A 151 10.86 2.95 5.77
CA ARG A 151 10.87 2.19 7.02
C ARG A 151 12.22 2.29 7.73
N LEU A 152 12.16 2.46 9.05
CA LEU A 152 13.28 2.19 9.96
C LEU A 152 12.99 0.87 10.67
N ALA A 153 13.80 -0.14 10.44
CA ALA A 153 13.79 -1.37 11.20
C ALA A 153 14.24 -1.06 12.64
N THR A 154 13.36 -1.35 13.59
CA THR A 154 13.64 -1.20 15.03
C THR A 154 14.24 -2.48 15.64
N GLU A 155 14.32 -3.55 14.84
CA GLU A 155 14.92 -4.84 15.18
C GLU A 155 16.14 -5.09 14.30
N SER A 156 16.99 -6.06 14.68
CA SER A 156 18.30 -6.31 14.07
C SER A 156 18.26 -6.68 12.58
N ASP A 157 17.16 -7.26 12.08
CA ASP A 157 17.02 -7.73 10.69
C ASP A 157 15.92 -6.98 9.94
N VAL A 158 16.27 -6.44 8.77
CA VAL A 158 15.31 -5.85 7.85
C VAL A 158 14.63 -6.95 7.04
N LYS A 159 13.41 -7.31 7.43
CA LYS A 159 12.54 -8.23 6.68
C LYS A 159 11.70 -7.44 5.67
N LEU A 160 11.83 -7.78 4.38
CA LEU A 160 11.05 -7.18 3.29
C LEU A 160 9.55 -7.41 3.42
N GLU A 161 9.16 -8.54 4.01
CA GLU A 161 7.74 -8.84 4.26
C GLU A 161 7.13 -7.89 5.29
N ALA A 162 7.96 -7.33 6.16
CA ALA A 162 7.56 -6.32 7.13
C ALA A 162 7.68 -4.89 6.59
N ALA A 163 8.17 -4.70 5.35
CA ALA A 163 8.16 -3.41 4.68
C ALA A 163 6.74 -3.05 4.22
N HIS A 164 6.41 -1.78 4.31
CA HIS A 164 5.20 -1.20 3.74
C HIS A 164 5.36 -0.94 2.23
N PRO A 165 4.25 -0.73 1.49
CA PRO A 165 2.86 -0.85 1.90
C PRO A 165 2.40 -2.29 2.21
N PHE A 166 1.31 -2.40 2.98
CA PHE A 166 0.62 -3.67 3.23
C PHE A 166 -0.67 -3.74 2.41
N TRP A 167 -0.88 -4.89 1.79
CA TRP A 167 -2.10 -5.22 1.06
C TRP A 167 -3.14 -5.84 1.98
N ALA A 168 -4.43 -5.62 1.70
CA ALA A 168 -5.52 -6.28 2.41
C ALA A 168 -5.66 -7.74 1.95
N THR A 169 -4.98 -8.66 2.64
CA THR A 169 -4.98 -10.09 2.32
C THR A 169 -6.38 -10.65 2.08
N GLY A 170 -6.61 -11.17 0.87
CA GLY A 170 -7.91 -11.72 0.45
C GLY A 170 -8.83 -10.75 -0.29
N PHE A 171 -8.41 -9.50 -0.49
CA PHE A 171 -9.19 -8.48 -1.19
C PHE A 171 -8.41 -7.87 -2.36
N ALA A 172 -9.07 -7.26 -3.33
CA ALA A 172 -8.38 -6.56 -4.42
C ALA A 172 -8.22 -5.08 -4.08
N ASP A 173 -7.12 -4.48 -4.55
CA ASP A 173 -6.94 -3.02 -4.70
C ASP A 173 -6.92 -2.18 -3.42
N ILE A 174 -6.74 -2.77 -2.24
CA ILE A 174 -6.62 -2.03 -0.98
C ILE A 174 -5.20 -2.15 -0.43
N ALA A 175 -4.54 -1.02 -0.21
CA ALA A 175 -3.22 -0.95 0.39
C ALA A 175 -3.17 0.12 1.47
N ILE A 176 -2.29 -0.06 2.48
CA ILE A 176 -2.10 0.91 3.56
C ILE A 176 -0.62 1.14 3.86
N VAL A 177 -0.32 2.36 4.29
CA VAL A 177 0.96 2.75 4.91
C VAL A 177 0.69 3.32 6.29
N HIS A 178 1.45 2.89 7.28
CA HIS A 178 1.15 3.16 8.69
C HIS A 178 2.41 3.57 9.43
N ASN A 179 2.34 4.69 10.14
CA ASN A 179 3.33 5.11 11.12
C ASN A 179 2.68 5.10 12.49
N GLY A 180 3.10 4.20 13.36
CA GLY A 180 2.41 3.99 14.61
C GLY A 180 2.53 2.59 15.16
N GLN A 181 1.69 2.33 16.16
CA GLN A 181 1.47 1.00 16.70
C GLN A 181 0.02 0.90 17.21
N ILE A 182 -0.65 -0.20 16.85
CA ILE A 182 -1.97 -0.57 17.33
C ILE A 182 -1.82 -1.47 18.57
N THR A 183 -2.10 -0.94 19.76
CA THR A 183 -1.87 -1.62 21.04
C THR A 183 -2.88 -2.73 21.31
N ASN A 184 -4.08 -2.66 20.72
CA ASN A 184 -5.10 -3.71 20.82
C ASN A 184 -5.10 -4.71 19.64
N TYR A 185 -4.00 -4.76 18.87
CA TYR A 185 -3.82 -5.59 17.67
C TYR A 185 -4.32 -7.03 17.81
N TRP A 186 -3.81 -7.78 18.80
CA TRP A 186 -4.17 -9.21 18.97
C TRP A 186 -5.66 -9.43 19.27
N LYS A 187 -6.34 -8.47 19.91
CA LYS A 187 -7.78 -8.54 20.14
C LYS A 187 -8.54 -8.37 18.84
N MET A 188 -8.16 -7.39 18.04
CA MET A 188 -8.80 -7.09 16.75
C MET A 188 -8.54 -8.19 15.72
N ARG A 189 -7.31 -8.69 15.63
CA ARG A 189 -6.94 -9.82 14.76
C ARG A 189 -7.81 -11.06 15.04
N ARG A 190 -7.94 -11.48 16.30
CA ARG A 190 -8.78 -12.63 16.68
C ARG A 190 -10.24 -12.48 16.27
N ARG A 191 -10.80 -11.26 16.33
CA ARG A 191 -12.18 -10.98 15.87
C ARG A 191 -12.33 -11.12 14.36
N LEU A 192 -11.30 -10.82 13.58
CA LEU A 192 -11.29 -11.01 12.12
C LEU A 192 -11.04 -12.48 11.76
N GLU A 193 -10.15 -13.18 12.46
CA GLU A 193 -9.91 -14.61 12.27
C GLU A 193 -11.17 -15.45 12.58
N GLN A 194 -11.95 -15.08 13.61
CA GLN A 194 -13.26 -15.69 13.89
C GLN A 194 -14.27 -15.54 12.74
N ARG A 195 -14.03 -14.58 11.83
CA ARG A 195 -14.82 -14.36 10.61
C ARG A 195 -14.16 -14.95 9.36
N ASN A 196 -13.17 -15.83 9.56
CA ASN A 196 -12.41 -16.54 8.53
C ASN A 196 -11.45 -15.65 7.69
N PHE A 197 -11.11 -14.46 8.17
CA PHE A 197 -10.01 -13.70 7.59
C PHE A 197 -8.66 -14.31 7.94
N LYS A 198 -7.70 -14.18 7.02
CA LYS A 198 -6.33 -14.64 7.22
C LYS A 198 -5.37 -13.47 7.15
N PHE A 199 -4.23 -13.67 7.81
CA PHE A 199 -3.14 -12.72 7.87
C PHE A 199 -1.84 -13.45 7.59
N ASN A 200 -0.91 -12.77 6.93
CA ASN A 200 0.35 -13.31 6.44
C ASN A 200 1.55 -12.84 7.26
N THR A 201 1.35 -11.79 8.06
CA THR A 201 2.37 -11.17 8.88
C THR A 201 1.83 -10.95 10.30
N ASP A 202 2.74 -10.69 11.23
CA ASP A 202 2.38 -10.23 12.58
C ASP A 202 2.35 -8.69 12.68
N ASN A 203 2.34 -7.99 11.54
CA ASN A 203 2.34 -6.54 11.49
C ASN A 203 0.92 -6.00 11.66
N ASP A 204 0.75 -5.03 12.56
CA ASP A 204 -0.53 -4.36 12.80
C ASP A 204 -1.07 -3.59 11.59
N SER A 205 -0.20 -3.27 10.64
CA SER A 205 -0.57 -2.62 9.39
C SER A 205 -1.44 -3.52 8.51
N GLU A 206 -1.18 -4.83 8.49
CA GLU A 206 -2.03 -5.78 7.77
C GLU A 206 -3.43 -5.87 8.40
N LEU A 207 -3.52 -5.75 9.73
CA LEU A 207 -4.80 -5.67 10.44
C LEU A 207 -5.63 -4.48 9.94
N ILE A 208 -5.03 -3.30 9.80
CA ILE A 208 -5.72 -2.11 9.31
C ILE A 208 -6.26 -2.36 7.91
N ALA A 209 -5.43 -2.90 7.01
CA ALA A 209 -5.83 -3.17 5.63
C ALA A 209 -7.04 -4.13 5.55
N VAL A 210 -6.98 -5.26 6.26
CA VAL A 210 -8.07 -6.27 6.27
C VAL A 210 -9.32 -5.73 6.97
N TYR A 211 -9.17 -4.95 8.05
CA TYR A 211 -10.30 -4.31 8.73
C TYR A 211 -11.07 -3.37 7.79
N LEU A 212 -10.36 -2.47 7.10
CA LEU A 212 -10.99 -1.54 6.17
C LEU A 212 -11.63 -2.29 4.99
N ALA A 213 -10.95 -3.30 4.45
CA ALA A 213 -11.49 -4.11 3.37
C ALA A 213 -12.76 -4.88 3.75
N ASP A 214 -12.84 -5.42 4.97
CA ASP A 214 -14.05 -6.05 5.49
C ASP A 214 -15.21 -5.05 5.60
N MET A 215 -14.97 -3.83 6.08
CA MET A 215 -16.01 -2.79 6.17
C MET A 215 -16.53 -2.37 4.79
N LEU A 216 -15.63 -2.17 3.83
CA LEU A 216 -15.98 -1.87 2.45
C LEU A 216 -16.75 -3.03 1.79
N SER A 217 -16.39 -4.28 2.07
CA SER A 217 -17.09 -5.46 1.53
C SER A 217 -18.54 -5.57 2.01
N LYS A 218 -18.89 -4.92 3.12
CA LYS A 218 -20.25 -4.82 3.66
C LYS A 218 -21.03 -3.61 3.11
N GLY A 219 -20.45 -2.87 2.17
CA GLY A 219 -21.06 -1.71 1.52
C GLY A 219 -20.90 -0.40 2.26
N GLN A 220 -20.02 -0.31 3.26
CA GLN A 220 -19.68 0.97 3.88
C GLN A 220 -18.78 1.80 2.98
N SER A 221 -18.83 3.13 3.11
CA SER A 221 -17.86 4.01 2.45
C SER A 221 -16.49 3.93 3.14
N LEU A 222 -15.43 4.32 2.43
CA LEU A 222 -14.09 4.42 3.02
C LEU A 222 -14.09 5.39 4.19
N MET A 223 -14.79 6.52 4.06
CA MET A 223 -14.92 7.52 5.12
C MET A 223 -15.51 6.93 6.41
N ALA A 224 -16.61 6.17 6.32
CA ALA A 224 -17.23 5.52 7.48
C ALA A 224 -16.32 4.42 8.08
N ALA A 225 -15.58 3.69 7.23
CA ALA A 225 -14.62 2.69 7.68
C ALA A 225 -13.46 3.33 8.45
N LEU A 226 -12.97 4.51 8.01
CA LEU A 226 -11.93 5.27 8.71
C LEU A 226 -12.43 5.83 10.04
N GLU A 227 -13.64 6.39 10.08
CA GLU A 227 -14.28 6.84 11.32
C GLU A 227 -14.30 5.72 12.37
N THR A 228 -14.84 4.56 11.99
CA THR A 228 -14.94 3.39 12.88
C THR A 228 -13.56 2.87 13.28
N SER A 229 -12.56 2.95 12.39
CA SER A 229 -11.19 2.53 12.73
C SER A 229 -10.59 3.32 13.89
N ILE A 230 -10.89 4.62 14.00
CA ILE A 230 -10.42 5.48 15.10
C ILE A 230 -11.13 5.11 16.41
N GLU A 231 -12.36 4.61 16.36
CA GLU A 231 -13.09 4.13 17.53
C GLU A 231 -12.61 2.76 18.01
N ASP A 232 -12.36 1.83 17.09
CA ASP A 232 -12.04 0.44 17.39
C ASP A 232 -10.56 0.21 17.72
N MET A 233 -9.64 1.01 17.16
CA MET A 233 -8.21 0.80 17.30
C MET A 233 -7.63 1.65 18.44
N ASP A 234 -6.94 0.98 19.36
CA ASP A 234 -6.19 1.64 20.42
C ASP A 234 -4.72 1.77 20.01
N GLY A 235 -4.08 2.90 20.35
CA GLY A 235 -2.65 3.10 20.12
C GLY A 235 -2.32 4.51 19.65
N THR A 236 -1.12 4.66 19.09
CA THR A 236 -0.68 5.91 18.47
C THR A 236 -0.39 5.62 17.01
N PHE A 237 -1.17 6.18 16.11
CA PHE A 237 -1.10 5.87 14.70
C PHE A 237 -1.50 7.03 13.82
N SER A 238 -0.85 7.08 12.68
CA SER A 238 -1.28 7.82 11.51
C SER A 238 -1.07 6.92 10.32
N PHE A 239 -2.11 6.71 9.52
CA PHE A 239 -2.01 5.86 8.35
C PHE A 239 -2.68 6.51 7.15
N LEU A 240 -2.20 6.13 5.97
CA LEU A 240 -2.87 6.37 4.70
C LEU A 240 -3.39 5.04 4.17
N VAL A 241 -4.54 5.08 3.53
CA VAL A 241 -5.14 3.98 2.79
C VAL A 241 -5.36 4.43 1.35
N SER A 242 -5.18 3.51 0.42
CA SER A 242 -5.56 3.68 -0.97
C SER A 242 -6.46 2.53 -1.41
N THR A 243 -7.46 2.85 -2.23
CA THR A 243 -8.35 1.90 -2.93
C THR A 243 -8.16 2.06 -4.44
N LYS A 244 -8.94 1.39 -5.28
CA LYS A 244 -8.87 1.55 -6.75
C LYS A 244 -9.05 3.01 -7.23
N ASP A 245 -9.70 3.86 -6.45
CA ASP A 245 -10.15 5.19 -6.84
C ASP A 245 -10.05 6.26 -5.74
N GLU A 246 -9.73 5.91 -4.50
CA GLU A 246 -9.67 6.82 -3.36
C GLU A 246 -8.33 6.72 -2.63
N ILE A 247 -7.91 7.84 -2.03
CA ILE A 247 -7.00 7.81 -0.87
C ILE A 247 -7.71 8.38 0.35
N GLY A 248 -7.30 7.95 1.52
CA GLY A 248 -7.76 8.52 2.78
C GLY A 248 -6.68 8.48 3.85
N TYR A 249 -6.90 9.22 4.92
CA TYR A 249 -6.08 9.15 6.13
C TYR A 249 -6.94 8.95 7.36
N ALA A 250 -6.33 8.40 8.41
CA ALA A 250 -6.84 8.50 9.77
C ALA A 250 -5.69 8.81 10.73
N LYS A 251 -6.00 9.61 11.74
CA LYS A 251 -5.09 10.03 12.80
C LYS A 251 -5.69 9.70 14.16
N ASP A 252 -4.90 9.08 15.02
CA ASP A 252 -5.32 8.73 16.37
C ASP A 252 -5.65 9.98 17.22
N ARG A 253 -6.36 9.77 18.34
CA ARG A 253 -6.82 10.86 19.23
C ARG A 253 -5.69 11.53 20.04
N LEU A 254 -4.56 10.86 20.22
CA LEU A 254 -3.37 11.43 20.86
C LEU A 254 -2.52 12.23 19.85
N ALA A 255 -2.63 11.91 18.55
CA ALA A 255 -1.89 12.57 17.48
C ALA A 255 -0.36 12.55 17.68
N ALA A 256 0.17 11.47 18.24
CA ALA A 256 1.60 11.39 18.56
C ALA A 256 2.48 11.18 17.31
N LYS A 257 1.89 10.83 16.18
CA LYS A 257 2.59 10.63 14.90
C LYS A 257 2.29 11.81 13.98
N PRO A 258 3.32 12.47 13.43
CA PRO A 258 3.11 13.67 12.63
C PRO A 258 2.52 13.31 11.27
N MET A 259 1.64 14.19 10.80
CA MET A 259 1.02 14.13 9.48
C MET A 259 0.71 15.55 9.05
N VAL A 260 1.09 15.90 7.82
CA VAL A 260 0.77 17.17 7.19
C VAL A 260 0.10 16.91 5.85
N LYS A 261 -0.86 17.76 5.50
CA LYS A 261 -1.52 17.73 4.21
C LYS A 261 -1.39 19.07 3.48
N PHE A 262 -1.35 18.98 2.16
CA PHE A 262 -1.49 20.08 1.23
C PHE A 262 -2.59 19.73 0.24
N GLU A 263 -3.54 20.63 0.05
CA GLU A 263 -4.67 20.43 -0.85
C GLU A 263 -4.91 21.68 -1.68
N ASN A 264 -5.12 21.50 -2.98
CA ASN A 264 -5.57 22.54 -3.91
C ASN A 264 -6.67 21.99 -4.83
N GLU A 265 -7.03 22.73 -5.88
CA GLU A 265 -8.06 22.30 -6.85
C GLU A 265 -7.65 21.06 -7.66
N GLU A 266 -6.35 20.83 -7.86
CA GLU A 266 -5.84 19.74 -8.70
C GLU A 266 -5.60 18.45 -7.92
N LEU A 267 -5.08 18.54 -6.70
CA LEU A 267 -4.58 17.39 -5.97
C LEU A 267 -4.69 17.54 -4.44
N ILE A 268 -4.55 16.38 -3.80
CA ILE A 268 -4.27 16.24 -2.38
C ILE A 268 -2.93 15.52 -2.24
N ALA A 269 -2.07 16.01 -1.36
CA ALA A 269 -0.82 15.37 -0.96
C ALA A 269 -0.73 15.32 0.57
N ILE A 270 -0.34 14.19 1.13
CA ILE A 270 -0.24 13.95 2.56
C ILE A 270 1.11 13.30 2.84
N ALA A 271 1.82 13.75 3.86
CA ALA A 271 3.11 13.18 4.25
C ALA A 271 3.32 13.27 5.76
N SER A 272 4.34 12.58 6.29
CA SER A 272 4.75 12.75 7.69
C SER A 272 5.34 14.12 7.99
N GLU A 273 5.98 14.77 7.02
CA GLU A 273 6.70 16.04 7.22
C GLU A 273 6.50 16.99 6.03
N GLU A 274 6.55 18.28 6.31
CA GLU A 274 6.36 19.33 5.30
C GLU A 274 7.46 19.31 4.23
N VAL A 275 8.68 18.91 4.60
CA VAL A 275 9.81 18.77 3.67
C VAL A 275 9.49 17.81 2.52
N SER A 276 8.69 16.76 2.74
CA SER A 276 8.23 15.86 1.68
C SER A 276 7.27 16.55 0.71
N LEU A 277 6.35 17.37 1.21
CA LEU A 277 5.40 18.11 0.36
C LEU A 277 6.11 19.18 -0.46
N ASN A 278 7.10 19.86 0.13
CA ASN A 278 7.90 20.88 -0.55
C ASN A 278 8.69 20.34 -1.75
N ARG A 279 9.01 19.03 -1.78
CA ARG A 279 9.68 18.41 -2.94
C ARG A 279 8.83 18.41 -4.21
N LEU A 280 7.50 18.41 -4.06
CA LEU A 280 6.57 18.48 -5.20
C LEU A 280 6.54 19.87 -5.86
N PHE A 281 6.86 20.93 -5.09
CA PHE A 281 6.75 22.32 -5.55
C PHE A 281 7.99 23.14 -5.17
N PRO A 282 9.17 22.84 -5.76
CA PRO A 282 10.41 23.53 -5.40
C PRO A 282 10.30 25.05 -5.55
N GLY A 283 10.64 25.78 -4.48
CA GLY A 283 10.64 27.25 -4.47
C GLY A 283 9.26 27.89 -4.28
N GLN A 284 8.21 27.11 -4.02
CA GLN A 284 6.86 27.63 -3.73
C GLN A 284 6.53 27.43 -2.25
N ALA A 285 5.97 28.46 -1.61
CA ALA A 285 5.43 28.32 -0.27
C ALA A 285 4.09 27.57 -0.34
N LEU A 286 3.99 26.47 0.40
CA LEU A 286 2.78 25.65 0.46
C LEU A 286 1.96 26.04 1.68
N ASN A 287 0.65 26.17 1.50
CA ASN A 287 -0.28 26.31 2.62
C ASN A 287 -0.58 24.92 3.19
N THR A 288 0.38 24.39 3.96
CA THR A 288 0.26 23.07 4.58
C THR A 288 -0.48 23.15 5.91
N MET A 289 -1.15 22.06 6.28
CA MET A 289 -1.86 21.95 7.55
C MET A 289 -1.69 20.55 8.13
N GLU A 290 -1.46 20.48 9.45
CA GLU A 290 -1.55 19.22 10.18
C GLU A 290 -3.01 18.91 10.52
N PRO A 291 -3.54 17.74 10.12
CA PRO A 291 -4.88 17.33 10.53
C PRO A 291 -5.02 17.26 12.06
N PRO A 292 -6.16 17.70 12.63
CA PRO A 292 -6.40 17.62 14.07
C PRO A 292 -6.39 16.17 14.60
N PRO A 293 -6.17 15.96 15.90
CA PRO A 293 -6.26 14.63 16.51
C PRO A 293 -7.65 14.00 16.33
N GLY A 294 -7.70 12.68 16.11
CA GLY A 294 -8.95 11.94 15.94
C GLY A 294 -9.72 12.23 14.65
N THR A 295 -9.05 12.81 13.65
CA THR A 295 -9.66 13.12 12.34
C THR A 295 -9.30 12.10 11.28
N PHE A 296 -10.14 12.08 10.25
CA PHE A 296 -10.02 11.24 9.08
C PHE A 296 -10.64 12.00 7.90
N ASP A 297 -10.24 11.64 6.69
CA ASP A 297 -10.80 12.22 5.47
C ASP A 297 -10.50 11.34 4.27
N THR A 298 -11.25 11.51 3.18
CA THR A 298 -11.04 10.79 1.93
C THR A 298 -11.13 11.71 0.72
N TRP A 299 -10.42 11.33 -0.34
CA TRP A 299 -10.49 11.98 -1.64
C TRP A 299 -10.59 10.92 -2.72
N GLN A 300 -11.56 11.11 -3.60
CA GLN A 300 -11.78 10.26 -4.76
C GLN A 300 -11.31 10.98 -6.02
N LYS A 301 -10.72 10.24 -6.95
CA LYS A 301 -10.50 10.75 -8.30
C LYS A 301 -11.84 10.87 -9.03
N SER A 302 -12.01 11.94 -9.80
CA SER A 302 -13.15 12.09 -10.70
C SER A 302 -13.13 10.97 -11.75
N THR A 303 -14.30 10.42 -12.03
CA THR A 303 -14.52 9.43 -13.11
C THR A 303 -14.32 10.03 -14.49
#